data_AF-A0A069PQL2-F1
#
_entry.id   AF-A0A069PQL2-F1
#
_cell.length_a   1.000
_cell.length_b   1.000
_cell.length_c   1.000
_cell.angle_alpha   90.00
_cell.angle_beta   90.00
_cell.angle_gamma   90.00
#
_symmetry.space_group_name_H-M   'P 1'
#
loop_
_entity.id
_entity.type
_entity.pdbx_description
1 polymer ?
#
loop_
_entity_poly.entity_id
_entity_poly.type
_entity_poly.pdbx_seq_one_letter_code
_entity_poly.pdbx_strand_id
1 'polypeptide(L)'
;MQIYPIDPSFVAGEFLALAVQPLRRFSIAIYQQQDQEALTSVSGVVVAGAEHVTTTLVRGKYVFQSAGSEAPVRFDEDWGWPTLTVKPNVPELESGAYVAVAYEVGQDGAPLTDLGRRCSAHKPLYGSPPDSDSMALVIARPRSPSARLAYIIPTATYHAYNSTGGGCFYGDPIHRTQPASKVSLRRPGGGLGAQLGEPHDPYDTRSPRQQFTHWDAKFIRWLRARHLACDFYTDLDLHRGTFLDAVDYSCMLSVGHHEYWSQEMRDHVACFIAGGGNLAVFSGNTCYRPVDFGVHARHDDMKEMNRLGDSWPDFSETDLIGLSYGYGGGKWGRWGRFRRWVECEREPVGFTVREADHWVFTDTGLTNGETFGAEDRLAGYEVDGVPHVPNGFRLLASTPRLEGWEVGGAGALGLFRPPGGGSGQGRVFNCGTTDWARVLMDPNAQSHVVVDQITRNVVRRFLGLPLLQGASRRDAAFTELIEGPRDAESLALGTMAAQ
;
A
#
# COMPACT_ATOMS: atom_id res chain seq x y z
N MET A 1 -7.31 18.55 -10.68
CA MET A 1 -6.16 18.55 -11.61
C MET A 1 -5.29 17.34 -11.30
N GLN A 2 -4.55 16.78 -12.25
CA GLN A 2 -3.74 15.57 -12.01
C GLN A 2 -2.24 15.87 -11.89
N ILE A 3 -1.53 14.96 -11.23
CA ILE A 3 -0.09 15.00 -10.98
C ILE A 3 0.44 13.57 -10.88
N TYR A 4 1.70 13.32 -11.23
CA TYR A 4 2.39 12.06 -11.00
C TYR A 4 3.89 12.29 -10.78
N PRO A 5 4.59 11.40 -10.06
CA PRO A 5 6.02 11.51 -9.91
C PRO A 5 6.75 10.92 -11.12
N ILE A 6 7.90 11.48 -11.48
CA ILE A 6 8.75 10.88 -12.53
C ILE A 6 9.38 9.57 -12.03
N ASP A 7 9.82 9.57 -10.77
CA ASP A 7 10.22 8.39 -10.01
C ASP A 7 9.35 8.31 -8.76
N PRO A 8 8.72 7.15 -8.45
CA PRO A 8 7.82 7.04 -7.31
C PRO A 8 8.54 7.09 -5.96
N SER A 9 9.87 7.10 -5.95
CA SER A 9 10.68 7.28 -4.75
C SER A 9 11.84 8.26 -4.96
N PHE A 10 12.28 8.88 -3.86
CA PHE A 10 13.41 9.80 -3.82
C PHE A 10 14.16 9.63 -2.50
N VAL A 11 15.43 10.05 -2.44
CA VAL A 11 16.20 10.01 -1.18
C VAL A 11 15.75 11.15 -0.26
N ALA A 12 15.51 10.85 1.01
CA ALA A 12 15.04 11.81 1.99
C ALA A 12 15.97 13.03 2.08
N GLY A 13 15.38 14.22 1.92
CA GLY A 13 16.09 15.51 1.89
C GLY A 13 16.69 15.90 0.53
N GLU A 14 16.60 15.04 -0.49
CA GLU A 14 16.88 15.39 -1.88
C GLU A 14 15.63 15.92 -2.58
N PHE A 15 15.79 16.34 -3.84
CA PHE A 15 14.68 16.80 -4.67
C PHE A 15 14.04 15.63 -5.43
N LEU A 16 12.71 15.69 -5.57
CA LEU A 16 11.94 14.80 -6.43
C LEU A 16 11.40 15.55 -7.65
N ALA A 17 11.21 14.85 -8.75
CA ALA A 17 10.58 15.38 -9.95
C ALA A 17 9.11 14.96 -10.02
N LEU A 18 8.23 15.95 -10.25
CA LEU A 18 6.79 15.79 -10.39
C LEU A 18 6.36 16.29 -11.77
N ALA A 19 5.62 15.46 -12.49
CA ALA A 19 4.95 15.84 -13.71
C ALA A 19 3.52 16.34 -13.41
N VAL A 20 3.16 17.49 -13.97
CA VAL A 20 1.93 18.22 -13.65
C VAL A 20 1.05 18.39 -14.87
N GLN A 21 -0.26 18.28 -14.68
CA GLN A 21 -1.20 18.45 -15.78
C GLN A 21 -0.98 19.79 -16.52
N PRO A 22 -0.87 19.79 -17.87
CA PRO A 22 -0.72 21.00 -18.69
C PRO A 22 -1.86 22.01 -18.49
N LEU A 23 -1.58 23.28 -18.80
CA LEU A 23 -2.58 24.37 -18.79
C LEU A 23 -3.28 24.58 -17.46
N ARG A 24 -2.55 24.41 -16.35
CA ARG A 24 -3.05 24.64 -14.99
C ARG A 24 -2.30 25.78 -14.32
N ARG A 25 -3.00 26.54 -13.48
CA ARG A 25 -2.39 27.43 -12.48
C ARG A 25 -2.63 26.83 -11.10
N PHE A 26 -1.56 26.54 -10.38
CA PHE A 26 -1.65 25.70 -9.19
C PHE A 26 -0.56 25.98 -8.16
N SER A 27 -0.73 25.38 -6.99
CA SER A 27 0.28 25.27 -5.93
C SER A 27 0.42 23.80 -5.51
N ILE A 28 1.51 23.47 -4.83
CA ILE A 28 1.79 22.12 -4.33
C ILE A 28 1.88 22.15 -2.80
N ALA A 29 1.30 21.14 -2.15
CA ALA A 29 1.51 20.84 -0.74
C ALA A 29 1.97 19.39 -0.58
N ILE A 30 2.78 19.11 0.45
CA ILE A 30 3.24 17.76 0.77
C ILE A 30 2.61 17.30 2.09
N TYR A 31 2.12 16.07 2.07
CA TYR A 31 1.49 15.39 3.18
C TYR A 31 2.19 14.06 3.46
N GLN A 32 2.00 13.50 4.65
CA GLN A 32 2.55 12.20 5.05
C GLN A 32 1.46 11.30 5.63
N GLN A 33 1.51 10.02 5.29
CA GLN A 33 0.74 9.00 5.98
C GLN A 33 1.37 8.73 7.36
N GLN A 34 0.65 9.10 8.42
CA GLN A 34 1.04 8.87 9.82
C GLN A 34 0.22 7.70 10.40
N ASP A 35 -0.06 7.70 11.70
CA ASP A 35 -0.87 6.72 12.42
C ASP A 35 -2.39 6.88 12.21
N GLN A 36 -2.84 8.07 11.81
CA GLN A 36 -4.25 8.37 11.53
C GLN A 36 -4.66 8.12 10.08
N GLU A 37 -5.97 7.99 9.85
CA GLU A 37 -6.52 7.84 8.49
C GLU A 37 -6.29 9.09 7.63
N ALA A 38 -6.39 10.26 8.26
CA ALA A 38 -6.11 11.52 7.60
C ALA A 38 -4.59 11.72 7.45
N LEU A 39 -4.20 12.20 6.28
CA LEU A 39 -2.83 12.60 5.97
C LEU A 39 -2.46 13.87 6.73
N THR A 40 -1.24 13.92 7.25
CA THR A 40 -0.72 15.07 8.02
C THR A 40 0.08 15.99 7.11
N SER A 41 -0.19 17.29 7.16
CA SER A 41 0.57 18.28 6.37
C SER A 41 2.02 18.33 6.87
N VAL A 42 2.97 18.21 5.96
CA VAL A 42 4.41 18.29 6.29
C VAL A 42 4.86 19.74 6.21
N SER A 43 4.75 20.34 5.02
CA SER A 43 5.12 21.72 4.74
C SER A 43 4.70 22.11 3.31
N GLY A 44 5.03 23.34 2.91
CA GLY A 44 5.11 23.71 1.50
C GLY A 44 6.32 23.08 0.81
N VAL A 45 6.68 23.60 -0.36
CA VAL A 45 7.80 23.08 -1.15
C VAL A 45 8.91 24.11 -1.36
N VAL A 46 10.14 23.62 -1.53
CA VAL A 46 11.26 24.35 -2.13
C VAL A 46 11.39 23.88 -3.58
N VAL A 47 11.61 24.82 -4.50
CA VAL A 47 11.71 24.55 -5.95
C VAL A 47 13.16 24.69 -6.39
N ALA A 48 13.70 23.68 -7.09
CA ALA A 48 15.04 23.71 -7.68
C ALA A 48 15.03 23.81 -9.21
N GLY A 49 13.96 23.36 -9.87
CA GLY A 49 13.88 23.33 -11.32
C GLY A 49 12.45 23.24 -11.81
N ALA A 50 12.23 23.67 -13.04
CA ALA A 50 10.95 23.64 -13.71
C ALA A 50 11.18 23.54 -15.22
N GLU A 51 10.47 22.63 -15.88
CA GLU A 51 10.49 22.46 -17.33
C GLU A 51 9.07 22.65 -17.87
N HIS A 52 8.90 23.62 -18.78
CA HIS A 52 7.58 24.03 -19.27
C HIS A 52 6.60 24.47 -18.15
N VAL A 53 7.11 24.88 -16.99
CA VAL A 53 6.34 25.46 -15.88
C VAL A 53 6.93 26.80 -15.48
N THR A 54 6.09 27.84 -15.45
CA THR A 54 6.48 29.14 -14.89
C THR A 54 6.28 29.12 -13.38
N THR A 55 7.26 29.60 -12.62
CA THR A 55 7.22 29.64 -11.15
C THR A 55 7.24 31.09 -10.67
N THR A 56 6.27 31.48 -9.86
CA THR A 56 6.17 32.82 -9.27
C THR A 56 5.91 32.71 -7.77
N LEU A 57 6.33 33.71 -7.00
CA LEU A 57 6.03 33.80 -5.57
C LEU A 57 4.97 34.87 -5.35
N VAL A 58 3.79 34.45 -4.87
CA VAL A 58 2.67 35.35 -4.59
C VAL A 58 2.38 35.27 -3.09
N ARG A 59 2.61 36.38 -2.37
CA ARG A 59 2.42 36.47 -0.91
C ARG A 59 3.15 35.35 -0.14
N GLY A 60 4.38 35.03 -0.56
CA GLY A 60 5.20 34.00 0.07
C GLY A 60 4.82 32.55 -0.26
N LYS A 61 3.88 32.33 -1.19
CA LYS A 61 3.49 30.99 -1.67
C LYS A 61 3.86 30.84 -3.14
N TYR A 62 4.37 29.67 -3.51
CA TYR A 62 4.66 29.37 -4.91
C TYR A 62 3.35 29.20 -5.69
N VAL A 63 3.23 29.93 -6.79
CA VAL A 63 2.19 29.79 -7.81
C VAL A 63 2.88 29.36 -9.10
N PHE A 64 2.49 28.18 -9.57
CA PHE A 64 2.99 27.55 -10.78
C PHE A 64 1.98 27.72 -11.92
N GLN A 65 2.48 27.81 -13.15
CA GLN A 65 1.66 27.77 -14.35
C GLN A 65 2.30 26.83 -15.38
N SER A 66 1.65 25.70 -15.65
CA SER A 66 2.10 24.69 -16.60
C SER A 66 1.68 25.05 -18.03
N ALA A 67 2.60 24.92 -18.98
CA ALA A 67 2.35 25.08 -20.41
C ALA A 67 1.97 23.73 -21.06
N GLY A 68 1.74 23.71 -22.38
CA GLY A 68 1.52 22.47 -23.15
C GLY A 68 0.09 22.30 -23.65
N SER A 69 -0.30 21.05 -23.89
CA SER A 69 -1.59 20.67 -24.49
C SER A 69 -2.30 19.65 -23.60
N GLU A 70 -3.63 19.72 -23.53
CA GLU A 70 -4.49 18.74 -22.85
C GLU A 70 -4.91 17.57 -23.77
N ALA A 71 -4.11 17.25 -24.79
CA ALA A 71 -4.39 16.10 -25.64
C ALA A 71 -4.45 14.82 -24.79
N PRO A 72 -5.48 13.96 -24.97
CA PRO A 72 -5.51 12.66 -24.31
C PRO A 72 -4.25 11.85 -24.66
N VAL A 73 -3.60 11.30 -23.63
CA VAL A 73 -2.44 10.42 -23.79
C VAL A 73 -2.83 9.02 -23.37
N ARG A 74 -2.34 8.00 -24.08
CA ARG A 74 -2.72 6.62 -23.80
C ARG A 74 -2.02 6.09 -22.56
N PHE A 75 -2.61 5.05 -21.98
CA PHE A 75 -2.11 4.36 -20.80
C PHE A 75 -0.72 3.71 -21.00
N ASP A 76 -0.33 3.41 -22.23
CA ASP A 76 0.90 2.71 -22.63
C ASP A 76 2.00 3.65 -23.18
N GLU A 77 1.82 4.95 -23.07
CA GLU A 77 2.74 6.00 -23.53
C GLU A 77 3.33 6.80 -22.35
N ASP A 78 4.53 7.38 -22.49
CA ASP A 78 5.02 8.41 -21.56
C ASP A 78 4.19 9.67 -21.77
N TRP A 79 3.57 10.19 -20.69
CA TRP A 79 2.67 11.34 -20.79
C TRP A 79 3.40 12.65 -21.11
N GLY A 80 4.71 12.73 -20.85
CA GLY A 80 5.54 13.88 -21.24
C GLY A 80 5.03 15.22 -20.70
N TRP A 81 4.36 15.21 -19.55
CA TRP A 81 3.81 16.41 -18.94
C TRP A 81 4.91 17.35 -18.43
N PRO A 82 4.65 18.67 -18.36
CA PRO A 82 5.57 19.63 -17.75
C PRO A 82 6.03 19.19 -16.36
N THR A 83 7.27 19.48 -16.01
CA THR A 83 7.87 18.95 -14.78
C THR A 83 8.29 20.05 -13.80
N LEU A 84 8.25 19.70 -12.52
CA LEU A 84 8.74 20.49 -11.40
C LEU A 84 9.68 19.63 -10.57
N THR A 85 10.84 20.19 -10.23
CA THR A 85 11.77 19.58 -9.29
C THR A 85 11.63 20.27 -7.94
N VAL A 86 11.09 19.57 -6.96
CA VAL A 86 10.71 20.12 -5.65
C VAL A 86 11.18 19.23 -4.51
N LYS A 87 11.27 19.79 -3.31
CA LYS A 87 11.37 19.03 -2.07
C LYS A 87 10.51 19.64 -0.97
N PRO A 88 10.10 18.86 0.04
CA PRO A 88 9.44 19.40 1.23
C PRO A 88 10.31 20.50 1.88
N ASN A 89 9.69 21.61 2.28
CA ASN A 89 10.37 22.69 2.99
C ASN A 89 10.49 22.39 4.49
N VAL A 90 11.23 21.34 4.82
CA VAL A 90 11.58 20.93 6.18
C VAL A 90 13.09 20.69 6.29
N PRO A 91 13.69 20.93 7.46
CA PRO A 91 15.13 20.72 7.65
C PRO A 91 15.53 19.25 7.50
N GLU A 92 14.68 18.35 7.99
CA GLU A 92 14.88 16.90 7.95
C GLU A 92 13.59 16.23 7.47
N LEU A 93 13.74 15.20 6.66
CA LEU A 93 12.65 14.38 6.17
C LEU A 93 12.95 12.93 6.58
N GLU A 94 12.00 12.28 7.21
CA GLU A 94 12.12 10.87 7.56
C GLU A 94 11.82 9.98 6.35
N SER A 95 12.25 8.73 6.43
CA SER A 95 11.76 7.70 5.52
C SER A 95 10.26 7.46 5.74
N GLY A 96 9.49 7.37 4.64
CA GLY A 96 8.03 7.29 4.74
C GLY A 96 7.27 7.36 3.42
N ALA A 97 5.96 7.11 3.50
CA ALA A 97 5.02 7.35 2.43
C ALA A 97 4.46 8.78 2.51
N TYR A 98 4.74 9.55 1.47
CA TYR A 98 4.34 10.94 1.32
C TYR A 98 3.38 11.10 0.14
N VAL A 99 2.63 12.20 0.15
CA VAL A 99 1.65 12.53 -0.87
C VAL A 99 1.89 13.96 -1.35
N ALA A 100 2.19 14.11 -2.63
CA ALA A 100 2.22 15.41 -3.28
C ALA A 100 0.81 15.75 -3.77
N VAL A 101 0.29 16.90 -3.34
CA VAL A 101 -1.06 17.35 -3.68
C VAL A 101 -0.95 18.61 -4.53
N ALA A 102 -1.46 18.55 -5.75
CA ALA A 102 -1.57 19.73 -6.61
C ALA A 102 -2.98 20.32 -6.51
N TYR A 103 -3.08 21.62 -6.26
CA TYR A 103 -4.38 22.29 -6.16
C TYR A 103 -4.40 23.60 -6.94
N GLU A 104 -5.53 23.86 -7.62
CA GLU A 104 -5.66 25.02 -8.49
C GLU A 104 -5.84 26.33 -7.71
N VAL A 105 -5.22 27.39 -8.23
CA VAL A 105 -5.21 28.73 -7.62
C VAL A 105 -5.52 29.83 -8.62
N GLY A 106 -6.08 30.93 -8.14
CA GLY A 106 -6.27 32.18 -8.89
C GLY A 106 -4.96 32.89 -9.20
N GLN A 107 -5.04 34.00 -9.95
CA GLN A 107 -3.88 34.86 -10.25
C GLN A 107 -3.25 35.45 -8.98
N ASP A 108 -4.05 35.66 -7.94
CA ASP A 108 -3.64 36.17 -6.64
C ASP A 108 -3.13 35.06 -5.69
N GLY A 109 -3.05 33.82 -6.16
CA GLY A 109 -2.67 32.64 -5.39
C GLY A 109 -3.76 32.10 -4.46
N ALA A 110 -4.99 32.61 -4.53
CA ALA A 110 -6.09 32.09 -3.72
C ALA A 110 -6.55 30.70 -4.21
N PRO A 111 -6.73 29.71 -3.33
CA PRO A 111 -7.21 28.38 -3.74
C PRO A 111 -8.64 28.41 -4.28
N LEU A 112 -8.85 27.72 -5.41
CA LEU A 112 -10.15 27.70 -6.09
C LEU A 112 -11.09 26.60 -5.56
N THR A 113 -10.53 25.51 -5.05
CA THR A 113 -11.28 24.32 -4.59
C THR A 113 -11.26 24.19 -3.07
N ASP A 114 -12.15 23.35 -2.53
CA ASP A 114 -12.14 23.00 -1.10
C ASP A 114 -10.84 22.29 -0.70
N LEU A 115 -10.39 21.32 -1.51
CA LEU A 115 -9.10 20.67 -1.36
C LEU A 115 -7.97 21.70 -1.26
N GLY A 116 -7.94 22.69 -2.16
CA GLY A 116 -6.93 23.75 -2.14
C GLY A 116 -7.02 24.65 -0.91
N ARG A 117 -8.23 24.95 -0.41
CA ARG A 117 -8.41 25.72 0.84
C ARG A 117 -7.88 24.93 2.05
N ARG A 118 -8.12 23.62 2.11
CA ARG A 118 -7.55 22.74 3.15
C ARG A 118 -6.03 22.64 3.06
N CYS A 119 -5.48 22.48 1.84
CA CYS A 119 -4.03 22.49 1.60
C CYS A 119 -3.38 23.79 2.07
N SER A 120 -3.92 24.93 1.63
CA SER A 120 -3.40 26.26 1.97
C SER A 120 -3.47 26.59 3.46
N ALA A 121 -4.35 25.89 4.21
CA ALA A 121 -4.53 26.03 5.65
C ALA A 121 -3.87 24.90 6.45
N HIS A 122 -3.07 24.02 5.82
CA HIS A 122 -2.42 22.87 6.45
C HIS A 122 -3.38 21.93 7.19
N LYS A 123 -4.63 21.84 6.72
CA LYS A 123 -5.64 20.95 7.31
C LYS A 123 -5.40 19.51 6.87
N PRO A 124 -5.79 18.51 7.68
CA PRO A 124 -5.75 17.11 7.28
C PRO A 124 -6.52 16.84 5.97
N LEU A 125 -6.02 15.87 5.19
CA LEU A 125 -6.63 15.42 3.93
C LEU A 125 -6.86 13.91 3.96
N TYR A 126 -7.70 13.40 3.07
CA TYR A 126 -7.91 11.96 2.93
C TYR A 126 -7.39 11.48 1.58
N GLY A 127 -6.69 10.35 1.56
CA GLY A 127 -6.12 9.77 0.34
C GLY A 127 -7.14 9.01 -0.53
N SER A 128 -8.43 9.09 -0.22
CA SER A 128 -9.51 8.46 -0.99
C SER A 128 -10.24 9.48 -1.87
N PRO A 129 -10.99 9.02 -2.89
CA PRO A 129 -11.80 9.91 -3.71
C PRO A 129 -12.82 10.72 -2.88
N PRO A 130 -13.11 11.98 -3.25
CA PRO A 130 -12.64 12.66 -4.45
C PRO A 130 -11.26 13.36 -4.31
N ASP A 131 -10.71 13.44 -3.10
CA ASP A 131 -9.47 14.19 -2.84
C ASP A 131 -8.26 13.58 -3.57
N SER A 132 -8.21 12.24 -3.67
CA SER A 132 -7.13 11.48 -4.29
C SER A 132 -6.86 11.82 -5.75
N ASP A 133 -7.84 12.37 -6.48
CA ASP A 133 -7.73 12.65 -7.92
C ASP A 133 -6.64 13.69 -8.24
N SER A 134 -6.25 14.49 -7.25
CA SER A 134 -5.18 15.50 -7.37
C SER A 134 -3.93 15.16 -6.54
N MET A 135 -3.70 13.87 -6.28
CA MET A 135 -2.63 13.37 -5.42
C MET A 135 -1.68 12.43 -6.17
N ALA A 136 -0.40 12.52 -5.85
CA ALA A 136 0.64 11.59 -6.25
C ALA A 136 1.29 10.98 -5.00
N LEU A 137 1.35 9.64 -4.94
CA LEU A 137 2.12 8.92 -3.93
C LEU A 137 3.61 9.06 -4.24
N VAL A 138 4.42 9.44 -3.25
CA VAL A 138 5.88 9.53 -3.35
C VAL A 138 6.52 8.96 -2.09
N ILE A 139 7.51 8.10 -2.27
CA ILE A 139 8.18 7.41 -1.16
C ILE A 139 9.52 8.07 -0.89
N ALA A 140 9.71 8.59 0.34
CA ALA A 140 11.01 9.06 0.77
C ALA A 140 11.81 7.86 1.30
N ARG A 141 12.87 7.47 0.59
CA ARG A 141 13.84 6.47 1.01
C ARG A 141 14.82 7.07 2.02
N PRO A 142 15.34 6.31 2.99
CA PRO A 142 16.37 6.82 3.87
C PRO A 142 17.68 7.10 3.09
N ARG A 143 18.50 8.05 3.56
CA ARG A 143 19.85 8.29 3.02
C ARG A 143 20.81 7.14 3.31
N SER A 144 20.61 6.51 4.46
CA SER A 144 21.28 5.32 4.97
C SER A 144 20.27 4.58 5.82
N PRO A 145 20.28 3.23 5.86
CA PRO A 145 19.37 2.45 6.69
C PRO A 145 19.20 3.05 8.09
N SER A 146 17.96 3.36 8.45
CA SER A 146 17.58 4.01 9.72
C SER A 146 16.71 3.11 10.59
N ALA A 147 16.23 2.01 10.04
CA ALA A 147 15.45 0.99 10.71
C ALA A 147 15.90 -0.43 10.33
N ARG A 148 15.41 -1.41 11.10
CA ARG A 148 15.64 -2.85 10.82
C ARG A 148 14.54 -3.48 9.97
N LEU A 149 13.45 -2.74 9.71
CA LEU A 149 12.37 -3.12 8.82
C LEU A 149 12.50 -2.35 7.49
N ALA A 150 12.39 -3.05 6.37
CA ALA A 150 12.23 -2.45 5.05
C ALA A 150 10.82 -2.76 4.53
N TYR A 151 10.02 -1.74 4.23
CA TYR A 151 8.69 -1.87 3.67
C TYR A 151 8.74 -1.60 2.16
N ILE A 152 8.20 -2.52 1.35
CA ILE A 152 8.16 -2.37 -0.11
C ILE A 152 6.73 -2.03 -0.56
N ILE A 153 6.57 -0.84 -1.15
CA ILE A 153 5.31 -0.35 -1.69
C ILE A 153 5.15 -0.86 -3.15
N PRO A 154 4.03 -1.54 -3.48
CA PRO A 154 3.86 -2.23 -4.77
C PRO A 154 3.36 -1.28 -5.88
N THR A 155 4.17 -0.28 -6.26
CA THR A 155 3.78 0.72 -7.27
C THR A 155 3.54 0.14 -8.66
N ALA A 156 4.27 -0.90 -9.06
CA ALA A 156 4.05 -1.66 -10.28
C ALA A 156 2.65 -2.29 -10.30
N THR A 157 2.22 -2.90 -9.19
CA THR A 157 0.86 -3.44 -9.05
C THR A 157 -0.19 -2.36 -9.20
N TYR A 158 -0.02 -1.19 -8.57
CA TYR A 158 -0.97 -0.08 -8.76
C TYR A 158 -1.10 0.33 -10.23
N HIS A 159 0.02 0.41 -10.97
CA HIS A 159 -0.01 0.72 -12.40
C HIS A 159 -0.62 -0.38 -13.27
N ALA A 160 -0.53 -1.66 -12.87
CA ALA A 160 -1.15 -2.76 -13.59
C ALA A 160 -2.69 -2.68 -13.62
N TYR A 161 -3.29 -2.16 -12.56
CA TYR A 161 -4.74 -2.00 -12.40
C TYR A 161 -5.27 -0.61 -12.80
N ASN A 162 -4.38 0.37 -12.96
CA ASN A 162 -4.74 1.74 -13.29
C ASN A 162 -5.22 1.89 -14.74
N SER A 163 -6.50 2.21 -14.93
CA SER A 163 -7.14 2.42 -16.24
C SER A 163 -6.99 3.84 -16.80
N THR A 164 -6.29 4.74 -16.10
CA THR A 164 -6.07 6.13 -16.53
C THR A 164 -5.38 6.18 -17.90
N GLY A 165 -5.96 6.89 -18.87
CA GLY A 165 -5.50 6.85 -20.27
C GLY A 165 -6.16 5.75 -21.12
N GLY A 166 -7.23 5.12 -20.59
CA GLY A 166 -8.13 4.26 -21.35
C GLY A 166 -7.77 2.77 -21.35
N GLY A 167 -6.94 2.28 -20.45
CA GLY A 167 -6.59 0.86 -20.40
C GLY A 167 -5.59 0.48 -19.31
N CYS A 168 -5.49 -0.83 -19.06
CA CYS A 168 -4.55 -1.46 -18.14
C CYS A 168 -4.37 -2.95 -18.50
N PHE A 169 -3.68 -3.74 -17.67
CA PHE A 169 -3.46 -5.17 -17.93
C PHE A 169 -4.73 -6.02 -17.89
N TYR A 170 -5.84 -5.47 -17.40
CA TYR A 170 -7.15 -6.11 -17.33
C TYR A 170 -8.16 -5.46 -18.29
N GLY A 171 -7.72 -4.48 -19.08
CA GLY A 171 -8.57 -3.66 -19.93
C GLY A 171 -9.29 -2.56 -19.14
N ASP A 172 -10.33 -1.99 -19.71
CA ASP A 172 -11.14 -0.99 -19.03
C ASP A 172 -12.63 -1.25 -19.28
N PRO A 173 -13.43 -1.57 -18.26
CA PRO A 173 -14.87 -1.76 -18.43
C PRO A 173 -15.61 -0.46 -18.78
N ILE A 174 -15.09 0.71 -18.39
CA ILE A 174 -15.65 2.03 -18.67
C ILE A 174 -15.41 2.40 -20.14
N HIS A 175 -14.17 2.26 -20.61
CA HIS A 175 -13.80 2.56 -22.00
C HIS A 175 -13.90 1.35 -22.96
N ARG A 176 -14.31 0.19 -22.44
CA ARG A 176 -14.44 -1.10 -23.15
C ARG A 176 -13.17 -1.52 -23.91
N THR A 177 -12.00 -1.24 -23.33
CA THR A 177 -10.72 -1.63 -23.93
C THR A 177 -10.31 -3.04 -23.53
N GLN A 178 -9.55 -3.69 -24.40
CA GLN A 178 -9.05 -5.04 -24.19
C GLN A 178 -7.87 -5.04 -23.20
N PRO A 179 -7.62 -6.16 -22.49
CA PRO A 179 -6.39 -6.36 -21.73
C PRO A 179 -5.14 -6.03 -22.53
N ALA A 180 -4.22 -5.28 -21.92
CA ALA A 180 -2.93 -4.96 -22.50
C ALA A 180 -1.80 -5.78 -21.85
N SER A 181 -0.64 -5.81 -22.50
CA SER A 181 0.60 -6.38 -21.94
C SER A 181 1.66 -5.32 -21.65
N LYS A 182 1.39 -4.05 -21.91
CA LYS A 182 2.28 -2.92 -21.65
C LYS A 182 1.51 -1.77 -21.00
N VAL A 183 2.10 -1.14 -20.00
CA VAL A 183 1.59 0.10 -19.40
C VAL A 183 2.74 1.08 -19.13
N SER A 184 2.43 2.37 -19.10
CA SER A 184 3.33 3.41 -18.65
C SER A 184 3.29 3.55 -17.13
N LEU A 185 4.47 3.75 -16.55
CA LEU A 185 4.69 4.17 -15.16
C LEU A 185 4.73 5.71 -15.06
N ARG A 186 4.91 6.42 -16.18
CA ARG A 186 4.90 7.90 -16.24
C ARG A 186 3.52 8.44 -16.57
N ARG A 187 2.58 8.15 -15.66
CA ARG A 187 1.18 8.62 -15.72
C ARG A 187 0.55 8.75 -14.32
N PRO A 188 -0.51 9.56 -14.14
CA PRO A 188 -1.28 9.60 -12.89
C PRO A 188 -1.84 8.25 -12.49
N GLY A 189 -2.01 8.01 -11.19
CA GLY A 189 -2.62 6.79 -10.66
C GLY A 189 -1.64 5.72 -10.14
N GLY A 190 -0.36 6.04 -9.96
CA GLY A 190 0.64 5.16 -9.31
C GLY A 190 0.45 5.02 -7.80
N GLY A 191 -0.74 4.59 -7.37
CA GLY A 191 -1.11 4.36 -5.96
C GLY A 191 -2.20 5.29 -5.42
N LEU A 192 -2.34 6.50 -5.97
CA LEU A 192 -3.41 7.47 -5.66
C LEU A 192 -3.91 8.13 -6.95
N GLY A 193 -5.21 8.45 -7.00
CA GLY A 193 -5.81 9.18 -8.12
C GLY A 193 -5.97 8.36 -9.40
N ALA A 194 -5.93 7.04 -9.30
CA ALA A 194 -6.15 6.15 -10.44
C ALA A 194 -7.64 6.03 -10.77
N GLN A 195 -7.96 5.98 -12.07
CA GLN A 195 -9.20 5.38 -12.54
C GLN A 195 -9.08 3.86 -12.43
N LEU A 196 -10.08 3.21 -11.82
CA LEU A 196 -10.11 1.76 -11.64
C LEU A 196 -11.31 1.15 -12.35
N GLY A 197 -11.09 -0.01 -12.97
CA GLY A 197 -12.15 -0.86 -13.52
C GLY A 197 -12.74 -1.85 -12.52
N GLU A 198 -12.11 -2.00 -11.35
CA GLU A 198 -12.53 -2.95 -10.31
C GLU A 198 -13.78 -2.45 -9.55
N PRO A 199 -14.69 -3.35 -9.13
CA PRO A 199 -15.78 -2.98 -8.24
C PRO A 199 -15.25 -2.56 -6.86
N HIS A 200 -16.01 -1.71 -6.17
CA HIS A 200 -15.75 -1.34 -4.78
C HIS A 200 -15.73 -2.58 -3.88
N ASP A 201 -14.92 -2.53 -2.81
CA ASP A 201 -14.96 -3.55 -1.77
C ASP A 201 -16.25 -3.43 -0.94
N PRO A 202 -17.16 -4.42 -0.94
CA PRO A 202 -18.34 -4.37 -0.09
C PRO A 202 -18.01 -4.44 1.42
N TYR A 203 -16.80 -4.87 1.79
CA TYR A 203 -16.36 -5.03 3.18
C TYR A 203 -15.46 -3.89 3.67
N ASP A 204 -15.08 -2.95 2.80
CA ASP A 204 -14.46 -1.68 3.17
C ASP A 204 -14.71 -0.63 2.08
N THR A 205 -15.87 0.02 2.18
CA THR A 205 -16.32 1.01 1.19
C THR A 205 -15.58 2.34 1.27
N ARG A 206 -14.74 2.54 2.28
CA ARG A 206 -14.01 3.81 2.53
C ARG A 206 -12.79 3.98 1.64
N SER A 207 -12.25 2.88 1.10
CA SER A 207 -11.04 2.90 0.29
C SER A 207 -11.16 1.94 -0.89
N PRO A 208 -10.76 2.36 -2.10
CA PRO A 208 -10.80 1.50 -3.28
C PRO A 208 -9.63 0.51 -3.27
N ARG A 209 -9.91 -0.76 -3.59
CA ARG A 209 -8.86 -1.76 -3.87
C ARG A 209 -7.90 -1.27 -4.93
N GLN A 210 -6.68 -1.81 -4.92
CA GLN A 210 -5.61 -1.44 -5.86
C GLN A 210 -5.11 0.01 -5.74
N GLN A 211 -5.37 0.65 -4.59
CA GLN A 211 -4.77 1.92 -4.21
C GLN A 211 -4.08 1.80 -2.85
N PHE A 212 -3.14 2.72 -2.63
CA PHE A 212 -2.34 2.84 -1.42
C PHE A 212 -3.18 2.86 -0.13
N THR A 213 -4.35 3.51 -0.16
CA THR A 213 -5.20 3.66 1.04
C THR A 213 -5.84 2.36 1.51
N HIS A 214 -5.97 1.36 0.65
CA HIS A 214 -6.77 0.18 0.97
C HIS A 214 -6.01 -0.86 1.79
N TRP A 215 -4.72 -1.05 1.57
CA TRP A 215 -3.91 -1.97 2.37
C TRP A 215 -2.67 -1.30 2.97
N ASP A 216 -1.85 -0.65 2.15
CA ASP A 216 -0.56 -0.12 2.60
C ASP A 216 -0.68 0.98 3.65
N ALA A 217 -1.54 1.98 3.42
CA ALA A 217 -1.77 3.04 4.39
C ALA A 217 -2.26 2.49 5.73
N LYS A 218 -3.08 1.43 5.73
CA LYS A 218 -3.55 0.77 6.95
C LYS A 218 -2.39 0.13 7.71
N PHE A 219 -1.53 -0.63 7.04
CA PHE A 219 -0.39 -1.26 7.70
C PHE A 219 0.66 -0.23 8.16
N ILE A 220 0.89 0.83 7.40
CA ILE A 220 1.76 1.95 7.80
C ILE A 220 1.22 2.62 9.07
N ARG A 221 -0.09 2.87 9.15
CA ARG A 221 -0.73 3.41 10.35
C ARG A 221 -0.51 2.51 11.55
N TRP A 222 -0.65 1.19 11.36
CA TRP A 222 -0.36 0.21 12.40
C TRP A 222 1.09 0.28 12.89
N LEU A 223 2.07 0.32 11.97
CA LEU A 223 3.50 0.45 12.32
C LEU A 223 3.76 1.73 13.13
N ARG A 224 3.19 2.86 12.71
CA ARG A 224 3.36 4.15 13.38
C ARG A 224 2.69 4.19 14.74
N ALA A 225 1.45 3.69 14.86
CA ALA A 225 0.73 3.57 16.13
C ALA A 225 1.44 2.64 17.13
N ARG A 226 2.27 1.71 16.64
CA ARG A 226 3.08 0.80 17.46
C ARG A 226 4.53 1.27 17.63
N HIS A 227 4.86 2.46 17.16
CA HIS A 227 6.19 3.06 17.23
C HIS A 227 7.29 2.13 16.68
N LEU A 228 6.97 1.37 15.64
CA LEU A 228 7.91 0.50 14.94
C LEU A 228 8.61 1.31 13.85
N ALA A 229 9.90 1.56 14.04
CA ALA A 229 10.74 2.19 13.02
C ALA A 229 10.79 1.33 11.75
N CYS A 230 10.63 1.95 10.59
CA CYS A 230 10.63 1.29 9.30
C CYS A 230 11.15 2.21 8.20
N ASP A 231 12.01 1.67 7.35
CA ASP A 231 12.42 2.31 6.11
C ASP A 231 11.47 1.91 4.97
N PHE A 232 11.26 2.80 4.01
CA PHE A 232 10.26 2.65 2.95
C PHE A 232 10.93 2.75 1.58
N TYR A 233 10.54 1.83 0.70
CA TYR A 233 11.04 1.69 -0.66
C TYR A 233 9.88 1.31 -1.58
N THR A 234 10.06 1.44 -2.89
CA THR A 234 9.12 0.88 -3.87
C THR A 234 9.64 -0.44 -4.45
N ASP A 235 8.77 -1.19 -5.11
CA ASP A 235 9.14 -2.32 -5.95
C ASP A 235 10.13 -1.97 -7.07
N LEU A 236 10.09 -0.75 -7.60
CA LEU A 236 11.10 -0.24 -8.53
C LEU A 236 12.48 -0.12 -7.85
N ASP A 237 12.55 0.29 -6.59
CA ASP A 237 13.81 0.28 -5.83
C ASP A 237 14.29 -1.15 -5.55
N LEU A 238 13.36 -2.07 -5.31
CA LEU A 238 13.66 -3.49 -5.13
C LEU A 238 14.19 -4.12 -6.43
N HIS A 239 13.66 -3.74 -7.59
CA HIS A 239 14.19 -4.12 -8.89
C HIS A 239 15.62 -3.61 -9.08
N ARG A 240 15.92 -2.38 -8.65
CA ARG A 240 17.29 -1.83 -8.68
C ARG A 240 18.24 -2.54 -7.70
N GLY A 241 17.77 -3.09 -6.59
CA GLY A 241 18.59 -3.97 -5.74
C GLY A 241 19.73 -3.33 -4.95
N THR A 242 19.68 -2.03 -4.65
CA THR A 242 20.82 -1.32 -4.04
C THR A 242 20.76 -1.19 -2.52
N PHE A 243 19.67 -1.59 -1.87
CA PHE A 243 19.46 -1.32 -0.44
C PHE A 243 19.25 -2.58 0.43
N LEU A 244 18.74 -3.69 -0.13
CA LEU A 244 18.22 -4.80 0.66
C LEU A 244 19.34 -5.78 1.06
N ASP A 245 20.04 -5.48 2.15
CA ASP A 245 21.08 -6.32 2.75
C ASP A 245 20.67 -6.81 4.16
N ALA A 246 21.00 -8.06 4.49
CA ALA A 246 20.71 -8.69 5.78
C ALA A 246 21.54 -8.11 6.95
N VAL A 247 22.67 -7.45 6.66
CA VAL A 247 23.45 -6.68 7.63
C VAL A 247 22.64 -5.51 8.14
N ASP A 248 21.92 -4.82 7.26
CA ASP A 248 21.19 -3.59 7.57
C ASP A 248 19.74 -3.86 7.99
N TYR A 249 19.06 -4.78 7.30
CA TYR A 249 17.65 -5.10 7.53
C TYR A 249 17.48 -6.51 8.09
N SER A 250 16.66 -6.64 9.13
CA SER A 250 16.28 -7.95 9.69
C SER A 250 15.03 -8.54 9.02
N CYS A 251 14.18 -7.67 8.49
CA CYS A 251 12.92 -8.07 7.89
C CYS A 251 12.51 -7.16 6.73
N MET A 252 12.11 -7.76 5.62
CA MET A 252 11.36 -7.10 4.55
C MET A 252 9.85 -7.34 4.77
N LEU A 253 9.04 -6.31 4.58
CA LEU A 253 7.58 -6.36 4.63
C LEU A 253 7.00 -6.23 3.22
N SER A 254 6.09 -7.15 2.88
CA SER A 254 5.25 -7.11 1.68
C SER A 254 3.79 -7.24 2.11
N VAL A 255 2.94 -6.28 1.76
CA VAL A 255 1.62 -6.13 2.37
C VAL A 255 0.53 -5.91 1.33
N GLY A 256 -0.67 -6.43 1.60
CA GLY A 256 -1.84 -6.17 0.79
C GLY A 256 -1.80 -6.93 -0.52
N HIS A 257 -1.38 -6.26 -1.59
CA HIS A 257 -1.38 -6.83 -2.93
C HIS A 257 -0.11 -6.46 -3.70
N HIS A 258 0.86 -7.37 -3.71
CA HIS A 258 2.16 -7.18 -4.35
C HIS A 258 2.37 -8.25 -5.44
N GLU A 259 1.56 -8.17 -6.49
CA GLU A 259 1.40 -9.20 -7.54
C GLU A 259 2.49 -9.19 -8.61
N TYR A 260 2.89 -8.00 -9.07
CA TYR A 260 3.73 -7.83 -10.26
C TYR A 260 5.21 -7.71 -9.88
N TRP A 261 6.01 -8.70 -10.29
CA TRP A 261 7.42 -8.81 -9.91
C TRP A 261 8.31 -9.05 -11.12
N SER A 262 9.50 -8.45 -11.10
CA SER A 262 10.58 -8.76 -12.03
C SER A 262 11.45 -9.91 -11.49
N GLN A 263 12.25 -10.52 -12.38
CA GLN A 263 13.21 -11.55 -11.96
C GLN A 263 14.24 -10.96 -10.98
N GLU A 264 14.72 -9.75 -11.23
CA GLU A 264 15.68 -9.06 -10.38
C GLU A 264 15.14 -8.85 -8.96
N MET A 265 13.87 -8.46 -8.81
CA MET A 265 13.24 -8.37 -7.49
C MET A 265 13.26 -9.72 -6.75
N ARG A 266 12.96 -10.82 -7.45
CA ARG A 266 12.98 -12.17 -6.86
C ARG A 266 14.39 -12.55 -6.44
N ASP A 267 15.38 -12.27 -7.29
CA ASP A 267 16.78 -12.58 -7.03
C ASP A 267 17.30 -11.79 -5.81
N HIS A 268 17.00 -10.50 -5.72
CA HIS A 268 17.38 -9.68 -4.56
C HIS A 268 16.75 -10.19 -3.25
N VAL A 269 15.46 -10.56 -3.27
CA VAL A 269 14.80 -11.13 -2.10
C VAL A 269 15.35 -12.51 -1.74
N ALA A 270 15.64 -13.36 -2.73
CA ALA A 270 16.26 -14.66 -2.52
C ALA A 270 17.65 -14.51 -1.89
N CYS A 271 18.47 -13.58 -2.39
CA CYS A 271 19.78 -13.24 -1.82
C CYS A 271 19.67 -12.70 -0.39
N PHE A 272 18.72 -11.81 -0.13
CA PHE A 272 18.46 -11.27 1.21
C PHE A 272 18.09 -12.39 2.21
N ILE A 273 17.19 -13.30 1.81
CA ILE A 273 16.80 -14.44 2.65
C ILE A 273 17.99 -15.39 2.87
N ALA A 274 18.74 -15.72 1.81
CA ALA A 274 19.95 -16.53 1.88
C ALA A 274 21.00 -15.93 2.84
N GLY A 275 21.12 -14.60 2.87
CA GLY A 275 22.00 -13.85 3.78
C GLY A 275 21.53 -13.77 5.23
N GLY A 276 20.32 -14.24 5.56
CA GLY A 276 19.78 -14.25 6.92
C GLY A 276 18.62 -13.27 7.18
N GLY A 277 18.26 -12.46 6.18
CA GLY A 277 17.11 -11.57 6.24
C GLY A 277 15.78 -12.33 6.25
N ASN A 278 14.79 -11.86 7.00
CA ASN A 278 13.46 -12.47 7.02
C ASN A 278 12.49 -11.76 6.08
N LEU A 279 11.49 -12.45 5.57
CA LEU A 279 10.42 -11.85 4.77
C LEU A 279 9.07 -12.09 5.46
N ALA A 280 8.34 -11.03 5.80
CA ALA A 280 6.96 -11.13 6.26
C ALA A 280 6.01 -10.68 5.15
N VAL A 281 5.27 -11.64 4.61
CA VAL A 281 4.23 -11.46 3.60
C VAL A 281 2.89 -11.36 4.31
N PHE A 282 2.40 -10.13 4.49
CA PHE A 282 1.04 -9.81 4.91
C PHE A 282 0.17 -9.45 3.68
N SER A 283 0.31 -10.25 2.63
CA SER A 283 -0.22 -10.04 1.28
C SER A 283 -0.80 -11.34 0.73
N GLY A 284 -1.64 -11.23 -0.29
CA GLY A 284 -2.09 -12.34 -1.14
C GLY A 284 -1.74 -12.06 -2.60
N ASN A 285 -1.85 -13.08 -3.45
CA ASN A 285 -1.44 -13.04 -4.86
C ASN A 285 -0.03 -12.46 -5.04
N THR A 286 0.86 -12.82 -4.11
CA THR A 286 2.17 -12.17 -4.01
C THR A 286 3.13 -12.78 -5.04
N CYS A 287 3.84 -11.95 -5.80
CA CYS A 287 4.85 -12.39 -6.77
C CYS A 287 4.29 -13.32 -7.87
N TYR A 288 3.01 -13.24 -8.20
CA TYR A 288 2.37 -14.16 -9.14
C TYR A 288 2.62 -13.80 -10.61
N ARG A 289 2.68 -12.50 -10.94
CA ARG A 289 2.76 -12.03 -12.34
C ARG A 289 4.18 -11.58 -12.70
N PRO A 290 4.84 -12.23 -13.68
CA PRO A 290 6.16 -11.80 -14.14
C PRO A 290 6.07 -10.54 -15.00
N VAL A 291 6.96 -9.58 -14.73
CA VAL A 291 7.11 -8.34 -15.50
C VAL A 291 8.57 -8.03 -15.83
N ASP A 292 8.75 -7.19 -16.85
CA ASP A 292 9.98 -6.44 -17.08
C ASP A 292 9.68 -4.93 -17.11
N PHE A 293 10.70 -4.12 -16.85
CA PHE A 293 10.62 -2.64 -16.93
C PHE A 293 11.28 -2.08 -18.20
N GLY A 294 11.39 -2.90 -19.25
CA GLY A 294 11.94 -2.56 -20.57
C GLY A 294 13.42 -2.94 -20.77
N VAL A 295 13.74 -3.53 -21.93
CA VAL A 295 15.05 -4.12 -22.31
C VAL A 295 16.23 -3.11 -22.34
N HIS A 296 15.93 -1.81 -22.35
CA HIS A 296 16.91 -0.72 -22.45
C HIS A 296 16.71 0.40 -21.41
N ALA A 297 15.85 0.18 -20.41
CA ALA A 297 15.84 1.08 -19.27
C ALA A 297 17.23 0.99 -18.64
N ARG A 298 17.99 2.09 -18.66
CA ARG A 298 19.03 2.24 -17.64
C ARG A 298 18.32 2.09 -16.28
N HIS A 299 19.03 1.63 -15.26
CA HIS A 299 18.51 1.42 -13.91
C HIS A 299 17.65 2.61 -13.38
N ASP A 300 17.91 3.78 -13.93
CA ASP A 300 17.40 5.11 -13.62
C ASP A 300 16.34 5.64 -14.62
N ASP A 301 15.90 4.86 -15.62
CA ASP A 301 14.90 5.30 -16.63
C ASP A 301 13.78 4.27 -16.87
N MET A 302 13.20 3.72 -15.81
CA MET A 302 12.06 2.79 -15.86
C MET A 302 10.75 3.55 -16.11
N LYS A 303 10.34 3.65 -17.38
CA LYS A 303 9.12 4.39 -17.79
C LYS A 303 7.91 3.51 -18.02
N GLU A 304 8.13 2.23 -18.23
CA GLU A 304 7.11 1.28 -18.66
C GLU A 304 7.26 -0.04 -17.91
N MET A 305 6.18 -0.81 -17.92
CA MET A 305 6.13 -2.15 -17.40
C MET A 305 5.43 -3.04 -18.42
N ASN A 306 6.07 -4.16 -18.74
CA ASN A 306 5.56 -5.18 -19.65
C ASN A 306 5.23 -6.45 -18.87
N ARG A 307 4.02 -7.00 -19.07
CA ARG A 307 3.64 -8.32 -18.54
C ARG A 307 4.22 -9.40 -19.44
N LEU A 308 5.08 -10.24 -18.87
CA LEU A 308 5.79 -11.29 -19.61
C LEU A 308 4.93 -12.53 -19.87
N GLY A 309 3.94 -12.78 -19.02
CA GLY A 309 3.05 -13.92 -19.14
C GLY A 309 2.01 -13.98 -18.03
N ASP A 310 1.16 -15.01 -18.09
CA ASP A 310 0.16 -15.24 -17.05
C ASP A 310 0.74 -15.91 -15.80
N SER A 311 1.85 -16.62 -15.95
CA SER A 311 2.62 -17.24 -14.87
C SER A 311 4.10 -17.19 -15.19
N TRP A 312 4.94 -17.38 -14.18
CA TRP A 312 6.37 -17.58 -14.36
C TRP A 312 6.66 -18.84 -15.21
N PRO A 313 7.55 -18.77 -16.22
CA PRO A 313 7.82 -19.91 -17.10
C PRO A 313 8.69 -20.99 -16.44
N ASP A 314 9.76 -20.59 -15.73
CA ASP A 314 10.80 -21.49 -15.22
C ASP A 314 10.89 -21.53 -13.69
N PHE A 315 10.09 -20.73 -13.00
CA PHE A 315 10.15 -20.57 -11.54
C PHE A 315 8.75 -20.57 -10.96
N SER A 316 8.58 -20.98 -9.70
CA SER A 316 7.36 -20.70 -8.97
C SER A 316 7.64 -19.72 -7.84
N GLU A 317 6.75 -18.77 -7.60
CA GLU A 317 6.71 -18.01 -6.35
C GLU A 317 6.67 -18.92 -5.12
N THR A 318 6.16 -20.15 -5.24
CA THR A 318 6.19 -21.14 -4.16
C THR A 318 7.61 -21.54 -3.74
N ASP A 319 8.62 -21.35 -4.58
CA ASP A 319 10.04 -21.60 -4.24
C ASP A 319 10.66 -20.47 -3.41
N LEU A 320 10.06 -19.27 -3.45
CA LEU A 320 10.56 -18.09 -2.74
C LEU A 320 9.72 -17.78 -1.49
N ILE A 321 8.39 -17.82 -1.62
CA ILE A 321 7.45 -17.41 -0.55
C ILE A 321 6.56 -18.55 -0.04
N GLY A 322 6.73 -19.76 -0.57
CA GLY A 322 6.11 -20.98 -0.07
C GLY A 322 4.63 -21.17 -0.43
N LEU A 323 3.93 -20.11 -0.80
CA LEU A 323 2.52 -20.11 -1.22
C LEU A 323 2.37 -19.55 -2.63
N SER A 324 1.21 -19.79 -3.25
CA SER A 324 0.84 -19.24 -4.54
C SER A 324 -0.67 -19.03 -4.67
N TYR A 325 -1.06 -17.97 -5.35
CA TYR A 325 -2.43 -17.70 -5.77
C TYR A 325 -3.07 -18.88 -6.51
N GLY A 326 -2.28 -19.57 -7.35
CA GLY A 326 -2.73 -20.69 -8.18
C GLY A 326 -3.24 -21.91 -7.40
N TYR A 327 -2.98 -21.98 -6.09
CA TYR A 327 -3.49 -23.03 -5.20
C TYR A 327 -4.48 -22.53 -4.13
N GLY A 328 -4.75 -21.22 -4.11
CA GLY A 328 -5.64 -20.59 -3.14
C GLY A 328 -6.98 -20.19 -3.76
N GLY A 329 -7.39 -18.93 -3.63
CA GLY A 329 -8.68 -18.45 -4.13
C GLY A 329 -8.59 -17.02 -4.66
N GLY A 330 -9.18 -16.79 -5.83
CA GLY A 330 -9.32 -15.47 -6.43
C GLY A 330 -10.69 -14.85 -6.28
N LYS A 331 -10.94 -13.77 -7.00
CA LYS A 331 -12.15 -12.96 -6.85
C LYS A 331 -13.42 -13.81 -6.84
N TRP A 332 -14.32 -13.47 -5.92
CA TRP A 332 -15.63 -14.09 -5.80
C TRP A 332 -16.69 -13.19 -6.41
N GLY A 333 -17.45 -13.70 -7.37
CA GLY A 333 -18.64 -13.02 -7.87
C GLY A 333 -19.07 -13.53 -9.24
N ARG A 334 -20.30 -13.20 -9.64
CA ARG A 334 -20.85 -13.54 -10.95
C ARG A 334 -21.25 -12.28 -11.71
N TRP A 335 -20.87 -12.23 -13.00
CA TRP A 335 -21.43 -11.27 -13.93
C TRP A 335 -22.87 -11.67 -14.26
N GLY A 336 -23.83 -10.82 -13.91
CA GLY A 336 -25.21 -10.98 -14.30
C GLY A 336 -25.42 -10.84 -15.80
N ARG A 337 -26.59 -11.25 -16.27
CA ARG A 337 -27.00 -11.20 -17.70
C ARG A 337 -26.84 -9.82 -18.36
N PHE A 338 -26.82 -8.74 -17.57
CA PHE A 338 -26.64 -7.36 -18.03
C PHE A 338 -25.25 -6.76 -17.74
N ARG A 339 -24.22 -7.61 -17.54
CA ARG A 339 -22.85 -7.18 -17.16
C ARG A 339 -22.80 -6.32 -15.89
N ARG A 340 -23.79 -6.45 -15.01
CA ARG A 340 -23.73 -5.95 -13.64
C ARG A 340 -23.10 -7.04 -12.78
N TRP A 341 -22.22 -6.69 -11.87
CA TRP A 341 -21.69 -7.64 -10.89
C TRP A 341 -22.81 -7.95 -9.87
N VAL A 342 -23.19 -9.22 -9.71
CA VAL A 342 -24.47 -9.61 -9.06
C VAL A 342 -24.29 -10.18 -7.66
N GLU A 343 -23.20 -10.88 -7.38
CA GLU A 343 -23.00 -11.55 -6.09
C GLU A 343 -21.83 -10.89 -5.36
N CYS A 344 -22.17 -10.01 -4.41
CA CYS A 344 -21.19 -9.25 -3.64
C CYS A 344 -20.86 -9.85 -2.28
N GLU A 345 -21.66 -10.82 -1.83
CA GLU A 345 -21.45 -11.47 -0.55
C GLU A 345 -20.64 -12.75 -0.74
N ARG A 346 -19.45 -12.75 -0.15
CA ARG A 346 -18.60 -13.92 0.03
C ARG A 346 -19.13 -14.74 1.20
N GLU A 347 -19.02 -16.06 1.10
CA GLU A 347 -19.18 -16.92 2.26
C GLU A 347 -18.20 -16.49 3.39
N PRO A 348 -18.63 -16.50 4.66
CA PRO A 348 -17.74 -16.23 5.80
C PRO A 348 -16.73 -17.37 5.95
N VAL A 349 -15.58 -17.23 5.30
CA VAL A 349 -14.47 -18.20 5.38
C VAL A 349 -13.32 -17.62 6.18
N GLY A 350 -12.85 -18.39 7.17
CA GLY A 350 -11.72 -18.04 8.02
C GLY A 350 -10.61 -19.08 7.98
N PHE A 351 -9.52 -18.80 8.70
CA PHE A 351 -8.38 -19.70 8.83
C PHE A 351 -8.54 -20.57 10.08
N THR A 352 -8.60 -21.89 9.88
CA THR A 352 -8.65 -22.89 10.95
C THR A 352 -7.23 -23.25 11.39
N VAL A 353 -6.96 -23.09 12.69
CA VAL A 353 -5.64 -23.28 13.31
C VAL A 353 -5.28 -24.76 13.42
N ARG A 354 -4.03 -25.11 13.10
CA ARG A 354 -3.49 -26.48 13.18
C ARG A 354 -2.42 -26.67 14.24
N GLU A 355 -1.65 -25.63 14.51
CA GLU A 355 -0.52 -25.66 15.45
C GLU A 355 -0.54 -24.46 16.40
N ALA A 356 -1.55 -24.37 17.27
CA ALA A 356 -1.79 -23.27 18.20
C ALA A 356 -0.63 -22.99 19.17
N ASP A 357 0.17 -24.01 19.52
CA ASP A 357 1.36 -23.85 20.37
C ASP A 357 2.54 -23.18 19.62
N HIS A 358 2.42 -22.96 18.31
CA HIS A 358 3.44 -22.28 17.53
C HIS A 358 3.53 -20.81 17.92
N TRP A 359 4.76 -20.27 17.97
CA TRP A 359 5.05 -18.91 18.45
C TRP A 359 4.29 -17.78 17.72
N VAL A 360 3.82 -18.04 16.50
CA VAL A 360 2.97 -17.12 15.72
C VAL A 360 1.67 -16.83 16.46
N PHE A 361 1.12 -17.81 17.18
CA PHE A 361 -0.16 -17.71 17.89
C PHE A 361 -0.01 -17.43 19.39
N THR A 362 1.20 -17.19 19.89
CA THR A 362 1.42 -16.83 21.30
C THR A 362 0.52 -15.65 21.70
N ASP A 363 -0.18 -15.80 22.83
CA ASP A 363 -1.12 -14.83 23.41
C ASP A 363 -2.32 -14.44 22.53
N THR A 364 -2.62 -15.21 21.49
CA THR A 364 -3.87 -15.03 20.71
C THR A 364 -5.09 -15.62 21.40
N GLY A 365 -4.89 -16.62 22.27
CA GLY A 365 -5.95 -17.41 22.89
C GLY A 365 -6.56 -18.50 21.99
N LEU A 366 -6.09 -18.62 20.74
CA LEU A 366 -6.57 -19.61 19.78
C LEU A 366 -6.19 -21.04 20.19
N THR A 367 -7.03 -22.00 19.83
CA THR A 367 -6.81 -23.43 20.01
C THR A 367 -6.79 -24.19 18.68
N ASN A 368 -6.22 -25.40 18.65
CA ASN A 368 -6.25 -26.24 17.44
C ASN A 368 -7.70 -26.55 17.04
N GLY A 369 -8.03 -26.34 15.76
CA GLY A 369 -9.38 -26.48 15.22
C GLY A 369 -10.25 -25.23 15.31
N GLU A 370 -9.80 -24.18 16.02
CA GLU A 370 -10.50 -22.90 16.06
C GLU A 370 -10.30 -22.12 14.76
N THR A 371 -11.35 -21.40 14.33
CA THR A 371 -11.34 -20.60 13.10
C THR A 371 -11.43 -19.12 13.43
N PHE A 372 -10.55 -18.30 12.85
CA PHE A 372 -10.60 -16.84 12.97
C PHE A 372 -10.75 -16.16 11.61
N GLY A 373 -11.33 -14.95 11.61
CA GLY A 373 -11.44 -14.10 10.42
C GLY A 373 -12.61 -14.40 9.47
N ALA A 374 -13.46 -15.39 9.78
CA ALA A 374 -14.61 -15.76 8.94
C ALA A 374 -15.64 -14.63 8.81
N GLU A 375 -16.12 -14.10 9.94
CA GLU A 375 -17.10 -13.01 9.97
C GLU A 375 -16.56 -11.74 9.31
N ASP A 376 -15.26 -11.49 9.48
CA ASP A 376 -14.59 -10.29 8.95
C ASP A 376 -14.16 -10.43 7.49
N ARG A 377 -14.40 -11.60 6.85
CA ARG A 377 -13.94 -11.95 5.50
C ARG A 377 -12.43 -11.76 5.32
N LEU A 378 -11.66 -12.19 6.30
CA LEU A 378 -10.20 -12.11 6.30
C LEU A 378 -9.60 -12.88 5.12
N ALA A 379 -10.12 -14.08 4.82
CA ALA A 379 -9.86 -14.74 3.54
C ALA A 379 -10.59 -13.95 2.46
N GLY A 380 -9.89 -12.98 1.88
CA GLY A 380 -10.54 -11.91 1.15
C GLY A 380 -9.73 -11.41 -0.03
N TYR A 381 -10.49 -11.07 -1.07
CA TYR A 381 -10.12 -10.65 -2.42
C TYR A 381 -9.30 -11.71 -3.14
N GLU A 382 -8.07 -11.93 -2.69
CA GLU A 382 -7.20 -12.99 -3.18
C GLU A 382 -6.47 -13.67 -2.01
N VAL A 383 -6.35 -14.99 -2.13
CA VAL A 383 -5.87 -15.89 -1.08
C VAL A 383 -4.86 -16.84 -1.70
N ASP A 384 -3.71 -17.04 -1.06
CA ASP A 384 -2.65 -17.93 -1.53
C ASP A 384 -2.75 -19.30 -0.83
N GLY A 385 -2.44 -20.36 -1.58
CA GLY A 385 -2.50 -21.74 -1.10
C GLY A 385 -1.17 -22.47 -1.21
N VAL A 386 -1.10 -23.65 -0.57
CA VAL A 386 0.06 -24.54 -0.63
C VAL A 386 -0.02 -25.40 -1.91
N PRO A 387 1.08 -25.56 -2.67
CA PRO A 387 1.10 -26.47 -3.82
C PRO A 387 0.75 -27.91 -3.45
N HIS A 388 0.21 -28.66 -4.41
CA HIS A 388 -0.10 -30.09 -4.22
C HIS A 388 1.15 -30.94 -3.99
N VAL A 389 2.27 -30.55 -4.60
CA VAL A 389 3.58 -31.16 -4.35
C VAL A 389 4.18 -30.49 -3.11
N PRO A 390 4.53 -31.24 -2.05
CA PRO A 390 5.11 -30.66 -0.85
C PRO A 390 6.40 -29.87 -1.16
N ASN A 391 6.41 -28.59 -0.83
CA ASN A 391 7.56 -27.70 -0.99
C ASN A 391 8.30 -27.41 0.32
N GLY A 392 7.83 -27.94 1.46
CA GLY A 392 8.39 -27.67 2.78
C GLY A 392 7.72 -26.51 3.54
N PHE A 393 6.59 -25.99 3.04
CA PHE A 393 5.77 -25.04 3.78
C PHE A 393 5.21 -25.65 5.08
N ARG A 394 5.47 -25.00 6.21
CA ARG A 394 4.87 -25.36 7.50
C ARG A 394 3.52 -24.67 7.64
N LEU A 395 2.46 -25.42 7.36
CA LEU A 395 1.08 -24.95 7.42
C LEU A 395 0.60 -24.80 8.87
N LEU A 396 0.37 -23.57 9.31
CA LEU A 396 -0.05 -23.25 10.68
C LEU A 396 -1.56 -23.05 10.79
N ALA A 397 -2.20 -22.51 9.75
CA ALA A 397 -3.65 -22.43 9.62
C ALA A 397 -4.06 -22.51 8.14
N SER A 398 -5.28 -22.94 7.87
CA SER A 398 -5.81 -23.06 6.50
C SER A 398 -7.30 -22.77 6.44
N THR A 399 -7.78 -22.29 5.30
CA THR A 399 -9.23 -22.25 5.03
C THR A 399 -9.72 -23.64 4.58
N PRO A 400 -11.04 -23.91 4.65
CA PRO A 400 -11.68 -24.89 3.78
C PRO A 400 -11.44 -24.58 2.30
N ARG A 401 -11.83 -25.50 1.42
CA ARG A 401 -11.82 -25.23 -0.02
C ARG A 401 -12.74 -24.05 -0.33
N LEU A 402 -12.23 -23.10 -1.11
CA LEU A 402 -12.91 -21.87 -1.50
C LEU A 402 -13.84 -22.14 -2.70
N GLU A 403 -14.82 -23.01 -2.51
CA GLU A 403 -15.72 -23.47 -3.58
C GLU A 403 -16.45 -22.31 -4.25
N GLY A 404 -16.29 -22.16 -5.56
CA GLY A 404 -16.90 -21.11 -6.40
C GLY A 404 -16.04 -19.86 -6.62
N TRP A 405 -14.88 -19.76 -5.96
CA TRP A 405 -13.87 -18.73 -6.24
C TRP A 405 -13.18 -19.02 -7.58
N GLU A 406 -12.63 -18.00 -8.24
CA GLU A 406 -12.01 -18.11 -9.58
C GLU A 406 -10.98 -19.26 -9.71
N VAL A 407 -10.23 -19.55 -8.62
CA VAL A 407 -9.27 -20.67 -8.53
C VAL A 407 -9.84 -21.89 -7.79
N GLY A 408 -10.56 -21.67 -6.69
CA GLY A 408 -11.25 -22.74 -5.96
C GLY A 408 -10.36 -23.72 -5.19
N GLY A 409 -9.17 -23.30 -4.77
CA GLY A 409 -8.24 -24.02 -3.89
C GLY A 409 -8.49 -23.75 -2.41
N ALA A 410 -7.45 -23.72 -1.58
CA ALA A 410 -7.55 -23.48 -0.14
C ALA A 410 -6.46 -22.52 0.34
N GLY A 411 -6.86 -21.54 1.13
CA GLY A 411 -5.94 -20.56 1.72
C GLY A 411 -5.05 -21.17 2.79
N ALA A 412 -3.85 -20.63 2.91
CA ALA A 412 -2.84 -21.09 3.85
C ALA A 412 -2.14 -19.93 4.56
N LEU A 413 -1.81 -20.15 5.83
CA LEU A 413 -0.99 -19.26 6.64
C LEU A 413 0.10 -20.09 7.31
N GLY A 414 1.34 -19.60 7.28
CA GLY A 414 2.44 -20.37 7.85
C GLY A 414 3.84 -19.82 7.64
N LEU A 415 4.80 -20.73 7.74
CA LEU A 415 6.23 -20.44 7.60
C LEU A 415 6.86 -21.23 6.47
N PHE A 416 7.84 -20.62 5.84
CA PHE A 416 8.64 -21.24 4.79
C PHE A 416 10.12 -20.92 4.94
N ARG A 417 10.95 -21.82 4.41
CA ARG A 417 12.39 -21.65 4.25
C ARG A 417 12.72 -22.06 2.82
N PRO A 418 13.12 -21.11 1.95
CA PRO A 418 13.49 -21.44 0.58
C PRO A 418 14.59 -22.50 0.52
N PRO A 419 14.49 -23.47 -0.40
CA PRO A 419 15.49 -24.52 -0.53
C PRO A 419 16.88 -23.95 -0.87
N GLY A 420 17.94 -24.68 -0.54
CA GLY A 420 19.32 -24.32 -0.88
C GLY A 420 20.02 -23.35 0.09
N GLY A 421 19.37 -22.92 1.18
CA GLY A 421 19.99 -22.06 2.19
C GLY A 421 20.84 -22.79 3.23
N GLY A 422 21.82 -22.07 3.80
CA GLY A 422 22.62 -22.53 4.94
C GLY A 422 21.90 -22.40 6.29
N SER A 423 22.55 -22.83 7.38
CA SER A 423 21.99 -22.78 8.74
C SER A 423 21.62 -21.38 9.23
N GLY A 424 22.24 -20.35 8.66
CA GLY A 424 21.98 -18.93 8.94
C GLY A 424 20.92 -18.28 8.06
N GLN A 425 20.30 -19.01 7.12
CA GLN A 425 19.25 -18.47 6.25
C GLN A 425 18.06 -17.97 7.07
N GLY A 426 17.49 -16.86 6.62
CA GLY A 426 16.28 -16.29 7.17
C GLY A 426 15.03 -17.13 6.92
N ARG A 427 13.88 -16.58 7.27
CA ARG A 427 12.59 -17.26 7.16
C ARG A 427 11.57 -16.39 6.46
N VAL A 428 10.58 -17.04 5.84
CA VAL A 428 9.41 -16.37 5.30
C VAL A 428 8.21 -16.69 6.18
N PHE A 429 7.50 -15.66 6.64
CA PHE A 429 6.13 -15.79 7.12
C PHE A 429 5.20 -15.34 6.01
N ASN A 430 4.12 -16.10 5.77
CA ASN A 430 3.11 -15.73 4.80
C ASN A 430 1.72 -15.93 5.37
N CYS A 431 0.90 -14.85 5.38
CA CYS A 431 -0.49 -14.90 5.84
C CYS A 431 -1.46 -15.40 4.77
N GLY A 432 -1.04 -15.37 3.49
CA GLY A 432 -1.77 -15.90 2.35
C GLY A 432 -3.08 -15.19 2.04
N THR A 433 -3.23 -13.90 2.35
CA THR A 433 -4.41 -13.13 1.94
C THR A 433 -4.13 -11.64 1.82
N THR A 434 -4.79 -10.98 0.86
CA THR A 434 -4.64 -9.54 0.66
C THR A 434 -5.30 -8.72 1.77
N ASP A 435 -6.40 -9.22 2.35
CA ASP A 435 -7.24 -8.46 3.28
C ASP A 435 -6.71 -8.41 4.73
N TRP A 436 -5.47 -8.88 4.97
CA TRP A 436 -4.86 -8.87 6.30
C TRP A 436 -4.83 -7.46 6.91
N ALA A 437 -4.33 -6.47 6.17
CA ALA A 437 -4.24 -5.08 6.63
C ALA A 437 -5.62 -4.43 6.85
N ARG A 438 -6.67 -4.90 6.12
CA ARG A 438 -8.05 -4.41 6.28
C ARG A 438 -8.58 -4.78 7.66
N VAL A 439 -8.46 -6.04 8.04
CA VAL A 439 -8.90 -6.53 9.36
C VAL A 439 -7.99 -6.01 10.48
N LEU A 440 -6.67 -5.93 10.23
CA LEU A 440 -5.70 -5.39 11.19
C LEU A 440 -6.03 -3.96 11.65
N MET A 441 -6.66 -3.15 10.80
CA MET A 441 -6.99 -1.75 11.11
C MET A 441 -8.48 -1.48 11.24
N ASP A 442 -9.32 -2.51 11.28
CA ASP A 442 -10.73 -2.37 11.60
C ASP A 442 -10.97 -2.72 13.08
N PRO A 443 -11.16 -1.73 13.97
CA PRO A 443 -11.39 -1.99 15.39
C PRO A 443 -12.73 -2.70 15.65
N ASN A 444 -13.65 -2.73 14.68
CA ASN A 444 -14.93 -3.43 14.80
C ASN A 444 -14.85 -4.89 14.33
N ALA A 445 -13.75 -5.29 13.68
CA ALA A 445 -13.58 -6.66 13.24
C ALA A 445 -13.40 -7.60 14.44
N GLN A 446 -14.14 -8.71 14.46
CA GLN A 446 -14.12 -9.66 15.58
C GLN A 446 -12.73 -10.29 15.77
N SER A 447 -12.02 -10.53 14.66
CA SER A 447 -10.68 -11.09 14.67
C SER A 447 -9.56 -10.03 14.75
N HIS A 448 -9.88 -8.74 14.90
CA HIS A 448 -8.88 -7.66 14.98
C HIS A 448 -7.78 -7.95 16.00
N VAL A 449 -8.14 -8.34 17.22
CA VAL A 449 -7.19 -8.63 18.31
C VAL A 449 -6.27 -9.80 17.97
N VAL A 450 -6.81 -10.83 17.32
CA VAL A 450 -6.06 -12.02 16.89
C VAL A 450 -5.07 -11.66 15.78
N VAL A 451 -5.56 -10.98 14.75
CA VAL A 451 -4.75 -10.52 13.60
C VAL A 451 -3.64 -9.60 14.08
N ASP A 452 -3.95 -8.64 14.94
CA ASP A 452 -2.98 -7.74 15.55
C ASP A 452 -1.90 -8.48 16.35
N GLN A 453 -2.31 -9.44 17.20
CA GLN A 453 -1.36 -10.21 18.01
C GLN A 453 -0.44 -11.07 17.12
N ILE A 454 -0.96 -11.71 16.08
CA ILE A 454 -0.17 -12.47 15.10
C ILE A 454 0.84 -11.55 14.41
N THR A 455 0.41 -10.37 13.92
CA THR A 455 1.31 -9.40 13.29
C THR A 455 2.40 -8.94 14.24
N ARG A 456 2.08 -8.63 15.50
CA ARG A 456 3.07 -8.30 16.53
C ARG A 456 4.08 -9.43 16.74
N ASN A 457 3.60 -10.67 16.85
CA ASN A 457 4.48 -11.82 17.08
C ASN A 457 5.48 -12.00 15.94
N VAL A 458 5.00 -11.95 14.69
CA VAL A 458 5.84 -12.09 13.49
C VAL A 458 6.86 -10.96 13.39
N VAL A 459 6.42 -9.71 13.46
CA VAL A 459 7.31 -8.55 13.32
C VAL A 459 8.38 -8.55 14.43
N ARG A 460 8.00 -8.79 15.69
CA ARG A 460 8.96 -8.85 16.79
C ARG A 460 9.95 -10.00 16.64
N ARG A 461 9.46 -11.19 16.26
CA ARG A 461 10.32 -12.36 16.06
C ARG A 461 11.36 -12.12 14.96
N PHE A 462 10.95 -11.51 13.85
CA PHE A 462 11.84 -11.22 12.72
C PHE A 462 12.78 -10.04 12.99
N LEU A 463 12.46 -9.19 13.97
CA LEU A 463 13.37 -8.18 14.51
C LEU A 463 14.33 -8.73 15.59
N GLY A 464 14.24 -10.01 15.95
CA GLY A 464 15.01 -10.60 17.04
C GLY A 464 14.59 -10.11 18.43
N LEU A 465 13.43 -9.47 18.54
CA LEU A 465 12.86 -9.01 19.81
C LEU A 465 12.11 -10.15 20.52
N PRO A 466 12.07 -10.16 21.86
CA PRO A 466 11.28 -11.14 22.60
C PRO A 466 9.80 -10.95 22.30
N LEU A 467 9.04 -12.05 22.27
CA LEU A 467 7.58 -11.99 22.23
C LEU A 467 7.07 -11.35 23.53
N LEU A 468 6.04 -10.53 23.42
CA LEU A 468 5.38 -9.97 24.59
C LEU A 468 4.51 -11.08 25.19
N GLN A 469 4.94 -11.66 26.31
CA GLN A 469 4.14 -12.62 27.07
C GLN A 469 3.39 -11.88 28.18
N GLY A 470 2.06 -12.05 28.26
CA GLY A 470 1.26 -11.57 29.38
C GLY A 470 1.05 -10.05 29.43
N ALA A 471 1.21 -9.34 28.33
CA ALA A 471 0.76 -7.95 28.23
C ALA A 471 -0.76 -7.94 28.40
N SER A 472 -1.25 -7.41 29.53
CA SER A 472 -2.68 -7.35 29.82
C SER A 472 -3.42 -6.63 28.67
N ARG A 473 -4.68 -7.00 28.42
CA ARG A 473 -5.61 -6.37 27.44
C ARG A 473 -5.68 -4.83 27.47
N ARG A 474 -5.02 -4.14 28.41
CA ARG A 474 -5.00 -2.68 28.53
C ARG A 474 -4.15 -1.95 27.49
N ASP A 475 -3.18 -2.60 26.84
CA ASP A 475 -2.43 -1.96 25.74
C ASP A 475 -3.18 -2.01 24.39
N ALA A 476 -4.31 -2.73 24.33
CA ALA A 476 -5.13 -2.89 23.13
C ALA A 476 -6.31 -1.89 23.05
N ALA A 477 -6.44 -0.97 24.01
CA ALA A 477 -7.46 0.08 23.99
C ALA A 477 -6.80 1.46 23.98
N PHE A 478 -6.56 2.00 22.79
CA PHE A 478 -6.54 3.46 22.60
C PHE A 478 -7.90 3.85 22.03
N THR A 479 -8.89 3.95 22.92
CA THR A 479 -10.20 4.52 22.62
C THR A 479 -10.09 6.04 22.71
N GLU A 480 -10.46 6.69 21.61
CA GLU A 480 -11.01 8.04 21.45
C GLU A 480 -10.93 8.99 22.66
N LEU A 481 -10.14 10.07 22.52
CA LEU A 481 -10.50 11.36 23.09
C LEU A 481 -11.40 12.11 22.09
N ILE A 482 -12.64 11.63 21.94
CA ILE A 482 -13.77 12.42 21.47
C ILE A 482 -14.65 12.69 22.70
N GLU A 483 -14.30 13.68 23.49
CA GLU A 483 -15.27 14.37 24.36
C GLU A 483 -15.07 15.87 24.21
N GLY A 484 -15.91 16.47 23.37
CA GLY A 484 -16.24 17.89 23.50
C GLY A 484 -17.09 18.09 24.76
N PRO A 485 -16.97 19.22 25.46
CA PRO A 485 -17.67 19.41 26.72
C PRO A 485 -19.16 19.61 26.47
N ARG A 486 -19.97 18.65 26.91
CA ARG A 486 -21.35 18.87 27.31
C ARG A 486 -21.50 18.24 28.68
N ASP A 487 -21.69 19.08 29.69
CA ASP A 487 -22.97 19.09 30.38
C ASP A 487 -23.19 20.40 31.13
N ALA A 488 -24.43 20.86 31.02
CA ALA A 488 -25.04 21.90 31.80
C ALA A 488 -25.61 21.30 33.09
N GLU A 489 -25.58 22.06 34.18
CA GLU A 489 -26.76 22.34 35.03
C GLU A 489 -26.33 23.04 36.33
N SER A 490 -26.80 24.26 36.57
CA SER A 490 -28.00 24.43 37.40
C SER A 490 -28.36 25.91 37.51
N LEU A 491 -29.66 26.18 37.33
CA LEU A 491 -30.29 27.42 37.72
C LEU A 491 -30.18 27.61 39.25
N ALA A 492 -29.75 28.79 39.67
CA ALA A 492 -30.15 29.36 40.96
C ALA A 492 -30.74 30.75 40.70
N LEU A 493 -32.08 30.81 40.75
CA LEU A 493 -32.83 32.04 40.98
C LEU A 493 -32.55 32.49 42.42
N GLY A 494 -32.05 33.72 42.57
CA GLY A 494 -31.83 34.37 43.86
C GLY A 494 -31.82 35.89 43.69
N THR A 495 -32.97 36.48 43.94
CA THR A 495 -33.32 37.90 43.87
C THR A 495 -32.65 38.74 44.97
N MET A 496 -32.49 40.05 44.69
CA MET A 496 -32.38 41.21 45.60
C MET A 496 -31.03 41.56 46.27
N ALA A 497 -30.44 42.72 45.91
CA ALA A 497 -30.66 44.06 46.51
C ALA A 497 -29.37 44.92 46.49
N ALA A 498 -29.52 46.20 46.11
CA ALA A 498 -28.80 47.42 46.56
C ALA A 498 -27.26 47.37 46.74
N GLN A 499 -26.44 48.21 46.09
CA GLN A 499 -26.46 49.67 45.99
C GLN A 499 -25.67 50.12 44.76
#